data_AF-A0A2E6NAW2-F1
#
_entry.id   AF-A0A2E6NAW2-F1
#
_cell.length_a   1.000
_cell.length_b   1.000
_cell.length_c   1.000
_cell.angle_alpha   90.00
_cell.angle_beta   90.00
_cell.angle_gamma   90.00
#
_symmetry.space_group_name_H-M   'P 1'
#
loop_
_entity.id
_entity.type
_entity.pdbx_description
1 polymer ?
#
loop_
_entity_poly.entity_id
_entity_poly.type
_entity_poly.pdbx_seq_one_letter_code
_entity_poly.pdbx_strand_id
1 'polypeptide(L)'
;MKIESIVENITINIDGQDVEVPKGTNIIEAVKMVGKGKEVPHYCYHPKLTISGNCRMCMVEMGMPMRDRATGEAVLEEDGTQKIAWMPKPTIGCATNASSGMHIRTGSEMVKESRNSVTEFLLINHPLDCPICDQAGECRLQEFSAEHGRGYSRFIEDKNVKPKRSRLGPNVTLDDERCILCSRCVRFSKEVAGEDVLGFVDRGTYSTLTCFPGKELSHNYSLNTVDICPVGALTSTDFRFKMRVWFLKRTHSICTESSVGANTEIWSREGKIYRITPRRNDDVNDTWMTDTGRALFKEIESEDRLIHYTIEGVNKSSDEAAVAAAEFLKSGKIAMVGSAHSSVEEQFFYKAIAERSGAKVSLVSHNGDGDGLLQSEDRTPNLRGALVTGLIDELPSENLEALAWDINSGAVKTILAVNEDLTELGISKDVLAKVKVIYVGSHANRTSEVANIVLPSLMVFEKDGTFINQSFRIQRFKAAVPGPRGVQPDFTLLEKIAAALAGEKATAITIDSVWERMTATIYQLSDSLRWHSLPEEGVALDATAFLNLGFVETKNLKYDPVAFREAHAALAEV
;
A
#
# COMPACT_ATOMS: atom_id res chain seq x y z
N MET A 1 13.40 23.13 -6.32
CA MET A 1 13.42 24.08 -5.17
C MET A 1 12.33 23.62 -4.19
N LYS A 2 12.66 23.35 -2.92
CA LYS A 2 11.65 22.92 -1.93
C LYS A 2 10.64 24.05 -1.77
N ILE A 3 9.37 23.81 -2.14
CA ILE A 3 8.27 24.62 -1.60
C ILE A 3 8.21 24.22 -0.11
N GLU A 4 9.05 24.84 0.71
CA GLU A 4 8.83 24.87 2.14
C GLU A 4 7.48 25.55 2.30
N SER A 5 6.44 24.75 2.59
CA SER A 5 5.17 25.32 3.00
C SER A 5 5.48 26.27 4.14
N ILE A 6 5.15 27.56 3.98
CA ILE A 6 5.31 28.60 4.99
C ILE A 6 4.26 28.32 6.09
N VAL A 7 4.39 27.20 6.76
CA VAL A 7 3.54 26.85 7.88
C VAL A 7 4.18 27.51 9.07
N GLU A 8 3.50 28.53 9.56
CA GLU A 8 3.87 29.23 10.78
C GLU A 8 3.99 28.20 11.91
N ASN A 9 5.22 28.01 12.41
CA ASN A 9 5.45 27.17 13.57
C ASN A 9 5.17 27.98 14.83
N ILE A 10 4.58 27.32 15.82
CA ILE A 10 4.31 27.87 17.15
C ILE A 10 5.01 27.02 18.21
N THR A 11 5.56 27.67 19.21
CA THR A 11 6.14 26.99 20.37
C THR A 11 5.06 26.68 21.40
N ILE A 12 4.99 25.42 21.81
CA ILE A 12 4.18 24.93 22.92
C ILE A 12 5.06 24.13 23.87
N ASN A 13 4.64 24.02 25.14
CA ASN A 13 5.31 23.20 26.13
C ASN A 13 4.54 21.89 26.34
N ILE A 14 5.22 20.75 26.22
CA ILE A 14 4.66 19.41 26.44
C ILE A 14 5.48 18.71 27.52
N ASP A 15 4.87 18.46 28.68
CA ASP A 15 5.48 17.86 29.86
C ASP A 15 6.80 18.54 30.28
N GLY A 16 6.87 19.87 30.18
CA GLY A 16 8.06 20.65 30.54
C GLY A 16 9.09 20.81 29.41
N GLN A 17 8.84 20.25 28.22
CA GLN A 17 9.69 20.42 27.05
C GLN A 17 9.04 21.35 26.02
N ASP A 18 9.77 22.39 25.59
CA ASP A 18 9.31 23.25 24.50
C ASP A 18 9.51 22.56 23.14
N VAL A 19 8.48 22.66 22.31
CA VAL A 19 8.39 21.97 21.03
C VAL A 19 7.77 22.93 20.02
N GLU A 20 8.41 23.04 18.86
CA GLU A 20 7.86 23.74 17.72
C GLU A 20 6.94 22.81 16.93
N VAL A 21 5.70 23.25 16.74
CA VAL A 21 4.71 22.52 15.95
C VAL A 21 4.06 23.43 14.92
N PRO A 22 3.66 22.89 13.76
CA PRO A 22 2.85 23.62 12.79
C PRO A 22 1.58 24.18 13.44
N LYS A 23 1.25 25.45 13.20
CA LYS A 23 0.00 26.06 13.69
C LYS A 23 -1.22 25.27 13.21
N GLY A 24 -2.15 25.02 14.13
CA GLY A 24 -3.35 24.21 13.87
C GLY A 24 -3.17 22.69 14.09
N THR A 25 -1.96 22.23 14.41
CA THR A 25 -1.72 20.83 14.83
C THR A 25 -2.53 20.52 16.09
N ASN A 26 -3.29 19.42 16.09
CA ASN A 26 -4.00 18.98 17.30
C ASN A 26 -3.02 18.40 18.34
N ILE A 27 -3.43 18.35 19.61
CA ILE A 27 -2.52 17.93 20.68
C ILE A 27 -2.08 16.46 20.56
N ILE A 28 -2.87 15.56 19.95
CA ILE A 28 -2.42 14.17 19.73
C ILE A 28 -1.20 14.15 18.81
N GLU A 29 -1.27 14.83 17.67
CA GLU A 29 -0.14 14.89 16.73
C GLU A 29 1.02 15.70 17.30
N ALA A 30 0.74 16.80 18.02
CA ALA A 30 1.78 17.61 18.64
C ALA A 30 2.59 16.80 19.68
N VAL A 31 1.93 15.99 20.52
CA VAL A 31 2.60 15.08 21.47
C VAL A 31 3.42 14.03 20.73
N LYS A 32 2.91 13.52 19.60
CA LYS A 32 3.63 12.56 18.77
C LYS A 32 4.91 13.16 18.15
N MET A 33 4.89 14.46 17.79
CA MET A 33 6.06 15.17 17.24
C MET A 33 7.21 15.36 18.23
N VAL A 34 6.94 15.36 19.54
CA VAL A 34 7.99 15.44 20.60
C VAL A 34 8.95 14.24 20.54
N GLY A 35 8.52 13.14 19.93
CA GLY A 35 9.29 11.90 19.82
C GLY A 35 9.36 11.09 21.12
N LYS A 36 10.20 10.05 21.13
CA LYS A 36 10.44 9.11 22.27
C LYS A 36 9.26 8.21 22.65
N GLY A 37 8.39 7.86 21.70
CA GLY A 37 7.28 6.93 21.96
C GLY A 37 6.16 7.48 22.84
N LYS A 38 6.13 8.80 23.09
CA LYS A 38 4.99 9.45 23.75
C LYS A 38 3.79 9.45 22.81
N GLU A 39 2.74 8.76 23.20
CA GLU A 39 1.46 8.72 22.50
C GLU A 39 0.33 9.13 23.45
N VAL A 40 -0.61 9.93 22.95
CA VAL A 40 -1.88 10.18 23.65
C VAL A 40 -2.85 9.07 23.25
N PRO A 41 -3.32 8.22 24.18
CA PRO A 41 -4.19 7.09 23.84
C PRO A 41 -5.52 7.57 23.27
N HIS A 42 -5.98 6.94 22.19
CA HIS A 42 -7.17 7.39 21.47
C HIS A 42 -7.85 6.27 20.68
N TYR A 43 -9.18 6.31 20.59
CA TYR A 43 -9.97 5.32 19.84
C TYR A 43 -10.75 5.88 18.66
N CYS A 44 -11.34 7.08 18.79
CA CYS A 44 -12.14 7.65 17.69
C CYS A 44 -11.31 8.48 16.73
N TYR A 45 -10.24 9.11 17.21
CA TYR A 45 -9.37 9.95 16.38
C TYR A 45 -8.67 9.10 15.33
N HIS A 46 -8.60 9.56 14.09
CA HIS A 46 -7.82 8.99 13.02
C HIS A 46 -7.34 10.15 12.14
N PRO A 47 -6.05 10.24 11.77
CA PRO A 47 -5.50 11.44 11.12
C PRO A 47 -6.10 11.73 9.74
N LYS A 48 -6.76 10.74 9.12
CA LYS A 48 -7.40 10.86 7.80
C LYS A 48 -8.93 10.82 7.86
N LEU A 49 -9.54 11.06 9.03
CA LEU A 49 -11.00 11.17 9.21
C LEU A 49 -11.33 12.42 10.03
N THR A 50 -12.56 12.92 9.90
CA THR A 50 -13.00 14.07 10.71
C THR A 50 -12.94 13.81 12.22
N ILE A 51 -12.73 14.84 13.03
CA ILE A 51 -12.63 14.71 14.48
C ILE A 51 -14.02 14.45 15.08
N SER A 52 -14.16 13.37 15.86
CA SER A 52 -15.42 13.02 16.54
C SER A 52 -15.44 13.40 18.03
N GLY A 53 -14.36 13.13 18.76
CA GLY A 53 -14.28 13.41 20.20
C GLY A 53 -15.20 12.56 21.10
N ASN A 54 -15.86 11.51 20.58
CA ASN A 54 -16.85 10.75 21.34
C ASN A 54 -16.26 9.74 22.35
N CYS A 55 -15.06 9.21 22.11
CA CYS A 55 -14.46 8.17 22.99
C CYS A 55 -13.79 8.71 24.26
N ARG A 56 -13.42 10.01 24.29
CA ARG A 56 -12.80 10.69 25.43
C ARG A 56 -11.48 10.10 25.97
N MET A 57 -10.85 9.13 25.29
CA MET A 57 -9.59 8.53 25.76
C MET A 57 -8.40 9.49 25.73
N CYS A 58 -8.41 10.43 24.78
CA CYS A 58 -7.30 11.37 24.54
C CYS A 58 -7.23 12.56 25.52
N MET A 59 -7.69 12.39 26.77
CA MET A 59 -7.65 13.46 27.76
C MET A 59 -6.21 13.91 28.03
N VAL A 60 -6.04 15.24 28.12
CA VAL A 60 -4.82 15.94 28.50
C VAL A 60 -5.16 17.08 29.45
N GLU A 61 -4.21 17.50 30.27
CA GLU A 61 -4.34 18.70 31.09
C GLU A 61 -3.70 19.86 30.32
N MET A 62 -4.48 20.92 30.11
CA MET A 62 -4.06 22.09 29.35
C MET A 62 -3.98 23.32 30.25
N GLY A 63 -2.96 24.14 30.04
CA GLY A 63 -2.76 25.41 30.72
C GLY A 63 -2.23 26.46 29.77
N MET A 64 -2.38 27.73 30.17
CA MET A 64 -1.84 28.88 29.45
C MET A 64 -1.01 29.74 30.41
N PRO A 65 0.02 30.45 29.91
CA PRO A 65 0.82 31.35 30.74
C PRO A 65 -0.06 32.46 31.30
N MET A 66 -0.04 32.64 32.61
CA MET A 66 -0.91 33.54 33.34
C MET A 66 -0.48 34.99 33.12
N ARG A 67 -1.45 35.86 32.85
CA ARG A 67 -1.28 37.30 32.73
C ARG A 67 -2.25 38.02 33.68
N ASP A 68 -1.79 39.11 34.28
CA ASP A 68 -2.62 39.94 35.13
C ASP A 68 -3.74 40.57 34.29
N ARG A 69 -4.98 40.54 34.80
CA ARG A 69 -6.16 41.00 34.04
C ARG A 69 -6.25 42.52 33.93
N ALA A 70 -5.62 43.25 34.84
CA ALA A 70 -5.61 44.71 34.87
C ALA A 70 -4.41 45.30 34.13
N THR A 71 -3.21 44.70 34.27
CA THR A 71 -1.98 45.24 33.68
C THR A 71 -1.53 44.52 32.41
N GLY A 72 -1.99 43.29 32.17
CA GLY A 72 -1.57 42.47 31.03
C GLY A 72 -0.16 41.87 31.16
N GLU A 73 0.54 42.15 32.26
CA GLU A 73 1.89 41.66 32.55
C GLU A 73 1.88 40.18 32.95
N ALA A 74 3.01 39.49 32.76
CA ALA A 74 3.18 38.09 33.14
C ALA A 74 3.13 37.95 34.67
N VAL A 75 2.28 37.04 35.16
CA VAL A 75 2.31 36.65 36.58
C VAL A 75 3.42 35.64 36.76
N LEU A 76 4.37 35.93 37.64
CA LEU A 76 5.52 35.07 37.90
C LEU A 76 5.32 34.24 39.18
N GLU A 77 5.88 33.05 39.22
CA GLU A 77 6.06 32.27 40.44
C GLU A 77 7.28 32.79 41.23
N GLU A 78 7.48 32.28 42.45
CA GLU A 78 8.57 32.69 43.35
C GLU A 78 9.97 32.45 42.76
N ASP A 79 10.10 31.51 41.82
CA ASP A 79 11.33 31.19 41.11
C ASP A 79 11.59 32.07 39.87
N GLY A 80 10.73 33.04 39.60
CA GLY A 80 10.81 33.96 38.47
C GLY A 80 10.29 33.39 37.15
N THR A 81 9.80 32.14 37.12
CA THR A 81 9.15 31.56 35.93
C THR A 81 7.71 32.05 35.79
N GLN A 82 7.18 32.09 34.57
CA GLN A 82 5.80 32.51 34.36
C GLN A 82 4.83 31.44 34.88
N LYS A 83 3.93 31.86 35.77
CA LYS A 83 2.88 31.01 36.33
C LYS A 83 1.98 30.47 35.24
N ILE A 84 1.68 29.17 35.27
CA ILE A 84 0.76 28.55 34.31
C ILE A 84 -0.63 28.41 34.94
N ALA A 85 -1.63 28.98 34.29
CA ALA A 85 -3.03 28.83 34.64
C ALA A 85 -3.57 27.51 34.04
N TRP A 86 -3.49 26.43 34.80
CA TRP A 86 -4.04 25.11 34.43
C TRP A 86 -5.57 25.11 34.45
N MET A 87 -6.18 24.48 33.45
CA MET A 87 -7.64 24.34 33.39
C MET A 87 -8.15 23.38 34.48
N PRO A 88 -9.32 23.66 35.10
CA PRO A 88 -9.87 22.83 36.17
C PRO A 88 -10.44 21.49 35.68
N LYS A 89 -10.52 21.27 34.37
CA LYS A 89 -11.02 20.04 33.74
C LYS A 89 -10.05 19.63 32.63
N PRO A 90 -9.86 18.33 32.39
CA PRO A 90 -9.07 17.86 31.25
C PRO A 90 -9.78 18.20 29.94
N THR A 91 -8.98 18.40 28.89
CA THR A 91 -9.46 18.65 27.52
C THR A 91 -9.13 17.47 26.62
N ILE A 92 -9.86 17.36 25.50
CA ILE A 92 -9.61 16.29 24.52
C ILE A 92 -8.49 16.69 23.57
N GLY A 93 -7.42 15.89 23.52
CA GLY A 93 -6.28 16.19 22.65
C GLY A 93 -6.60 16.14 21.15
N CYS A 94 -7.63 15.39 20.73
CA CYS A 94 -7.96 15.25 19.31
C CYS A 94 -8.60 16.50 18.69
N ALA A 95 -9.28 17.33 19.47
CA ALA A 95 -9.99 18.51 18.98
C ALA A 95 -9.40 19.83 19.50
N THR A 96 -8.52 19.78 20.50
CA THR A 96 -7.77 20.95 20.94
C THR A 96 -6.59 21.14 19.99
N ASN A 97 -6.52 22.30 19.36
CA ASN A 97 -5.39 22.70 18.51
C ASN A 97 -4.34 23.43 19.35
N ALA A 98 -3.07 23.22 19.02
CA ALA A 98 -1.96 23.93 19.61
C ALA A 98 -2.10 25.44 19.38
N SER A 99 -1.79 26.22 20.42
CA SER A 99 -1.71 27.68 20.37
C SER A 99 -0.42 28.14 21.04
N SER A 100 0.19 29.22 20.55
CA SER A 100 1.46 29.73 21.09
C SER A 100 1.42 29.89 22.61
N GLY A 101 2.45 29.39 23.29
CA GLY A 101 2.58 29.40 24.75
C GLY A 101 1.74 28.36 25.49
N MET A 102 0.94 27.54 24.80
CA MET A 102 0.15 26.48 25.43
C MET A 102 1.04 25.49 26.16
N HIS A 103 0.64 25.10 27.37
CA HIS A 103 1.29 24.08 28.17
C HIS A 103 0.38 22.85 28.27
N ILE A 104 0.94 21.68 28.01
CA ILE A 104 0.24 20.39 28.04
C ILE A 104 0.94 19.46 29.02
N ARG A 105 0.16 18.84 29.91
CA ARG A 105 0.58 17.71 30.73
C ARG A 105 -0.17 16.47 30.30
N THR A 106 0.59 15.43 29.94
CA THR A 106 0.05 14.14 29.46
C THR A 106 0.02 13.07 30.55
N GLY A 107 0.71 13.29 31.68
CA GLY A 107 0.91 12.32 32.76
C GLY A 107 0.54 12.83 34.16
N SER A 108 -0.24 13.90 34.28
CA SER A 108 -0.72 14.36 35.59
C SER A 108 -1.75 13.40 36.19
N GLU A 109 -1.97 13.50 37.49
CA GLU A 109 -2.92 12.64 38.21
C GLU A 109 -4.34 12.75 37.64
N MET A 110 -4.78 13.97 37.31
CA MET A 110 -6.07 14.21 36.67
C MET A 110 -6.21 13.48 35.33
N VAL A 111 -5.15 13.47 34.52
CA VAL A 111 -5.15 12.79 33.21
C VAL A 111 -5.16 11.28 33.38
N LYS A 112 -4.35 10.74 34.30
CA LYS A 112 -4.30 9.31 34.61
C LYS A 112 -5.66 8.81 35.09
N GLU A 113 -6.27 9.48 36.06
CA GLU A 113 -7.59 9.08 36.57
C GLU A 113 -8.71 9.22 35.52
N SER A 114 -8.61 10.22 34.63
CA SER A 114 -9.54 10.36 33.51
C SER A 114 -9.45 9.19 32.53
N ARG A 115 -8.23 8.79 32.15
CA ARG A 115 -8.00 7.64 31.25
C ARG A 115 -8.39 6.31 31.89
N ASN A 116 -8.09 6.13 33.18
CA ASN A 116 -8.57 4.99 33.97
C ASN A 116 -10.10 4.88 33.92
N SER A 117 -10.78 5.99 34.18
CA SER A 117 -12.25 6.04 34.22
C SER A 117 -12.88 5.78 32.84
N VAL A 118 -12.32 6.38 31.77
CA VAL A 118 -12.78 6.14 30.40
C VAL A 118 -12.59 4.66 30.01
N THR A 119 -11.43 4.08 30.32
CA THR A 119 -11.17 2.66 30.07
C THR A 119 -12.18 1.78 30.79
N GLU A 120 -12.48 2.08 32.05
CA GLU A 120 -13.50 1.35 32.81
C GLU A 120 -14.88 1.43 32.13
N PHE A 121 -15.34 2.61 31.74
CA PHE A 121 -16.61 2.77 31.03
C PHE A 121 -16.68 1.99 29.71
N LEU A 122 -15.57 1.94 28.96
CA LEU A 122 -15.49 1.16 27.73
C LEU A 122 -15.58 -0.34 27.99
N LEU A 123 -15.02 -0.82 29.11
CA LEU A 123 -14.98 -2.24 29.47
C LEU A 123 -16.24 -2.74 30.20
N ILE A 124 -17.13 -1.85 30.66
CA ILE A 124 -18.38 -2.23 31.37
C ILE A 124 -19.17 -3.25 30.55
N ASN A 125 -19.49 -2.94 29.28
CA ASN A 125 -20.28 -3.82 28.42
C ASN A 125 -19.44 -4.59 27.40
N HIS A 126 -18.12 -4.37 27.33
CA HIS A 126 -17.25 -5.12 26.44
C HIS A 126 -17.16 -6.59 26.89
N PRO A 127 -17.29 -7.57 25.98
CA PRO A 127 -17.31 -8.99 26.32
C PRO A 127 -15.93 -9.51 26.70
N LEU A 128 -15.89 -10.61 27.44
CA LEU A 128 -14.66 -11.34 27.79
C LEU A 128 -14.20 -12.26 26.66
N ASP A 129 -14.17 -11.72 25.44
CA ASP A 129 -13.96 -12.46 24.21
C ASP A 129 -12.50 -12.53 23.77
N CYS A 130 -11.56 -11.87 24.48
CA CYS A 130 -10.15 -11.78 24.07
C CYS A 130 -9.52 -13.10 23.61
N PRO A 131 -9.77 -14.28 24.23
CA PRO A 131 -9.21 -15.54 23.75
C PRO A 131 -9.69 -15.97 22.36
N ILE A 132 -10.94 -15.63 22.01
CA ILE A 132 -11.56 -16.00 20.73
C ILE A 132 -11.54 -14.86 19.73
N CYS A 133 -11.37 -13.61 20.16
CA CYS A 133 -11.33 -12.42 19.34
C CYS A 133 -10.16 -12.47 18.34
N ASP A 134 -10.44 -12.15 17.08
CA ASP A 134 -9.42 -12.20 16.02
C ASP A 134 -8.43 -11.05 16.10
N GLN A 135 -8.88 -9.88 16.56
CA GLN A 135 -8.06 -8.69 16.80
C GLN A 135 -7.11 -8.85 18.00
N ALA A 136 -7.22 -9.92 18.78
CA ALA A 136 -6.34 -10.13 19.93
C ALA A 136 -4.87 -10.11 19.46
N GLY A 137 -4.03 -9.33 20.16
CA GLY A 137 -2.63 -9.12 19.78
C GLY A 137 -2.38 -7.90 18.89
N GLU A 138 -3.43 -7.30 18.32
CA GLU A 138 -3.39 -6.03 17.58
C GLU A 138 -4.60 -5.14 17.95
N CYS A 139 -5.14 -5.34 19.15
CA CYS A 139 -6.31 -4.62 19.66
C CYS A 139 -5.85 -3.43 20.50
N ARG A 140 -6.13 -2.21 20.03
CA ARG A 140 -5.77 -0.99 20.76
C ARG A 140 -6.49 -0.89 22.12
N LEU A 141 -7.70 -1.45 22.24
CA LEU A 141 -8.39 -1.50 23.54
C LEU A 141 -7.66 -2.40 24.54
N GLN A 142 -7.10 -3.52 24.07
CA GLN A 142 -6.30 -4.41 24.91
C GLN A 142 -5.01 -3.72 25.37
N GLU A 143 -4.27 -3.12 24.43
CA GLU A 143 -3.02 -2.39 24.70
C GLU A 143 -3.24 -1.25 25.71
N PHE A 144 -4.14 -0.31 25.40
CA PHE A 144 -4.37 0.83 26.28
C PHE A 144 -5.03 0.44 27.60
N SER A 145 -5.80 -0.66 27.67
CA SER A 145 -6.29 -1.17 28.94
C SER A 145 -5.17 -1.71 29.83
N ALA A 146 -4.13 -2.32 29.23
CA ALA A 146 -2.98 -2.81 29.98
C ALA A 146 -2.08 -1.65 30.44
N GLU A 147 -1.90 -0.64 29.60
CA GLU A 147 -1.01 0.51 29.87
C GLU A 147 -1.64 1.60 30.74
N HIS A 148 -2.94 1.83 30.61
CA HIS A 148 -3.64 2.97 31.21
C HIS A 148 -4.89 2.60 32.01
N GLY A 149 -5.20 1.30 32.17
CA GLY A 149 -6.32 0.82 32.96
C GLY A 149 -5.95 0.49 34.41
N ARG A 150 -6.95 0.35 35.27
CA ARG A 150 -6.78 0.01 36.70
C ARG A 150 -6.28 -1.42 36.96
N GLY A 151 -6.38 -2.32 35.97
CA GLY A 151 -6.01 -3.74 36.09
C GLY A 151 -7.04 -4.64 36.79
N TYR A 152 -8.13 -4.09 37.35
CA TYR A 152 -9.26 -4.84 37.90
C TYR A 152 -10.60 -4.20 37.51
N SER A 153 -11.66 -4.99 37.46
CA SER A 153 -13.04 -4.51 37.23
C SER A 153 -13.78 -4.34 38.55
N ARG A 154 -14.56 -3.26 38.68
CA ARG A 154 -15.54 -3.08 39.76
C ARG A 154 -16.96 -3.47 39.34
N PHE A 155 -17.17 -3.68 38.04
CA PHE A 155 -18.47 -4.03 37.48
C PHE A 155 -18.76 -5.52 37.70
N ILE A 156 -19.81 -5.82 38.46
CA ILE A 156 -20.25 -7.17 38.84
C ILE A 156 -21.66 -7.52 38.32
N GLU A 157 -22.26 -6.61 37.57
CA GLU A 157 -23.60 -6.77 36.99
C GLU A 157 -23.54 -7.50 35.64
N ASP A 158 -24.72 -7.83 35.11
CA ASP A 158 -24.85 -8.40 33.77
C ASP A 158 -24.47 -7.38 32.68
N LYS A 159 -23.64 -7.83 31.73
CA LYS A 159 -23.25 -7.05 30.55
C LYS A 159 -24.38 -7.04 29.53
N ASN A 160 -24.55 -5.93 28.81
CA ASN A 160 -25.47 -5.87 27.68
C ASN A 160 -25.00 -6.79 26.54
N VAL A 161 -25.85 -7.73 26.13
CA VAL A 161 -25.57 -8.66 25.03
C VAL A 161 -26.09 -8.06 23.73
N LYS A 162 -25.19 -7.89 22.76
CA LYS A 162 -25.48 -7.35 21.42
C LYS A 162 -25.36 -8.44 20.35
N PRO A 163 -25.88 -8.22 19.12
CA PRO A 163 -25.73 -9.17 18.03
C PRO A 163 -24.26 -9.54 17.76
N LYS A 164 -24.02 -10.83 17.51
CA LYS A 164 -22.71 -11.38 17.17
C LYS A 164 -22.76 -12.01 15.78
N ARG A 165 -21.63 -12.01 15.07
CA ARG A 165 -21.46 -12.68 13.76
C ARG A 165 -22.45 -12.21 12.70
N SER A 166 -22.86 -10.95 12.77
CA SER A 166 -23.71 -10.33 11.75
C SER A 166 -22.86 -10.02 10.53
N ARG A 167 -23.22 -10.54 9.35
CA ARG A 167 -22.57 -10.12 8.10
C ARG A 167 -23.08 -8.74 7.71
N LEU A 168 -22.16 -7.79 7.55
CA LEU A 168 -22.50 -6.46 7.03
C LEU A 168 -22.37 -6.39 5.52
N GLY A 169 -21.61 -7.30 4.92
CA GLY A 169 -21.40 -7.41 3.48
C GLY A 169 -20.55 -8.65 3.14
N PRO A 170 -20.04 -8.76 1.90
CA PRO A 170 -19.29 -9.93 1.45
C PRO A 170 -17.99 -10.15 2.24
N ASN A 171 -17.31 -9.04 2.59
CA ASN A 171 -15.96 -9.08 3.14
C ASN A 171 -15.90 -8.86 4.66
N VAL A 172 -16.93 -8.29 5.30
CA VAL A 172 -16.87 -7.83 6.70
C VAL A 172 -17.94 -8.49 7.58
N THR A 173 -17.49 -9.07 8.70
CA THR A 173 -18.34 -9.64 9.75
C THR A 173 -18.24 -8.80 11.02
N LEU A 174 -19.40 -8.47 11.61
CA LEU A 174 -19.59 -7.68 12.82
C LEU A 174 -19.89 -8.55 14.05
N ASP A 175 -19.09 -8.39 15.10
CA ASP A 175 -19.45 -8.74 16.48
C ASP A 175 -19.70 -7.45 17.28
N ASP A 176 -20.95 -7.00 17.33
CA ASP A 176 -21.29 -5.65 17.82
C ASP A 176 -21.09 -5.47 19.33
N GLU A 177 -21.11 -6.56 20.09
CA GLU A 177 -20.74 -6.54 21.51
C GLU A 177 -19.31 -6.04 21.77
N ARG A 178 -18.39 -6.22 20.80
CA ARG A 178 -17.02 -5.72 20.91
C ARG A 178 -16.92 -4.25 20.49
N CYS A 179 -17.95 -3.70 19.84
CA CYS A 179 -17.94 -2.33 19.35
C CYS A 179 -17.99 -1.32 20.50
N ILE A 180 -17.05 -0.39 20.49
CA ILE A 180 -16.97 0.71 21.47
C ILE A 180 -17.58 2.02 20.96
N LEU A 181 -18.36 1.96 19.88
CA LEU A 181 -19.10 3.09 19.31
C LEU A 181 -18.21 4.31 18.96
N CYS A 182 -16.96 4.08 18.55
CA CYS A 182 -16.00 5.14 18.23
C CYS A 182 -16.28 5.89 16.91
N SER A 183 -17.28 5.44 16.13
CA SER A 183 -17.72 5.99 14.84
C SER A 183 -16.68 6.01 13.70
N ARG A 184 -15.51 5.39 13.84
CA ARG A 184 -14.48 5.40 12.77
C ARG A 184 -14.99 4.78 11.46
N CYS A 185 -15.61 3.61 11.53
CA CYS A 185 -16.18 2.93 10.36
C CYS A 185 -17.27 3.74 9.67
N VAL A 186 -18.19 4.35 10.45
CA VAL A 186 -19.26 5.22 9.95
C VAL A 186 -18.68 6.42 9.20
N ARG A 187 -17.73 7.14 9.83
CA ARG A 187 -17.06 8.29 9.20
C ARG A 187 -16.28 7.90 7.95
N PHE A 188 -15.53 6.80 8.00
CA PHE A 188 -14.81 6.30 6.82
C PHE A 188 -15.74 6.00 5.65
N SER A 189 -16.81 5.25 5.91
CA SER A 189 -17.81 4.87 4.89
C SER A 189 -18.36 6.11 4.19
N LYS A 190 -18.70 7.15 4.97
CA LYS A 190 -19.27 8.40 4.47
C LYS A 190 -18.26 9.33 3.80
N GLU A 191 -17.11 9.56 4.43
CA GLU A 191 -16.18 10.64 4.08
C GLU A 191 -15.14 10.20 3.05
N VAL A 192 -14.74 8.92 3.06
CA VAL A 192 -13.67 8.39 2.21
C VAL A 192 -14.24 7.49 1.13
N ALA A 193 -15.01 6.47 1.50
CA ALA A 193 -15.61 5.56 0.53
C ALA A 193 -16.78 6.20 -0.25
N GLY A 194 -17.30 7.35 0.21
CA GLY A 194 -18.41 8.05 -0.45
C GLY A 194 -19.77 7.35 -0.31
N GLU A 195 -19.86 6.31 0.52
CA GLU A 195 -21.05 5.49 0.71
C GLU A 195 -21.50 5.52 2.17
N ASP A 196 -22.51 6.33 2.47
CA ASP A 196 -23.13 6.42 3.80
C ASP A 196 -24.03 5.18 4.05
N VAL A 197 -23.40 4.03 4.33
CA VAL A 197 -24.08 2.74 4.56
C VAL A 197 -24.09 2.32 6.02
N LEU A 198 -23.09 2.70 6.83
CA LEU A 198 -23.01 2.32 8.24
C LEU A 198 -23.61 3.40 9.15
N GLY A 199 -24.33 3.00 10.20
CA GLY A 199 -24.87 3.91 11.19
C GLY A 199 -25.07 3.27 12.56
N PHE A 200 -25.24 4.12 13.58
CA PHE A 200 -25.70 3.68 14.89
C PHE A 200 -27.21 3.81 14.97
N VAL A 201 -27.86 2.74 15.42
CA VAL A 201 -29.29 2.76 15.79
C VAL A 201 -29.42 2.70 17.30
N ASP A 202 -30.63 2.98 17.81
CA ASP A 202 -30.95 3.09 19.24
C ASP A 202 -30.14 4.17 19.98
N ARG A 203 -30.31 4.26 21.31
CA ARG A 203 -29.68 5.28 22.16
C ARG A 203 -29.13 4.69 23.45
N GLY A 204 -28.10 5.33 23.99
CA GLY A 204 -27.48 4.94 25.26
C GLY A 204 -26.75 3.60 25.15
N THR A 205 -26.83 2.78 26.19
CA THR A 205 -26.14 1.48 26.26
C THR A 205 -26.60 0.47 25.21
N TYR A 206 -27.81 0.66 24.67
CA TYR A 206 -28.40 -0.20 23.64
C TYR A 206 -28.03 0.20 22.21
N SER A 207 -27.22 1.25 22.01
CA SER A 207 -26.80 1.62 20.65
C SER A 207 -26.00 0.50 19.98
N THR A 208 -26.38 0.17 18.75
CA THR A 208 -25.76 -0.89 17.93
C THR A 208 -25.30 -0.35 16.58
N LEU A 209 -24.20 -0.88 16.05
CA LEU A 209 -23.76 -0.60 14.69
C LEU A 209 -24.52 -1.50 13.71
N THR A 210 -25.02 -0.92 12.62
CA THR A 210 -25.68 -1.69 11.56
C THR A 210 -25.54 -0.99 10.20
N CYS A 211 -25.90 -1.70 9.13
CA CYS A 211 -26.10 -1.11 7.81
C CYS A 211 -27.48 -0.44 7.73
N PHE A 212 -27.59 0.61 6.91
CA PHE A 212 -28.89 1.19 6.56
C PHE A 212 -29.81 0.10 5.95
N PRO A 213 -31.11 0.06 6.28
CA PRO A 213 -32.01 -0.97 5.76
C PRO A 213 -31.96 -1.10 4.23
N GLY A 214 -31.71 -2.32 3.74
CA GLY A 214 -31.62 -2.62 2.32
C GLY A 214 -30.27 -2.31 1.67
N LYS A 215 -29.27 -1.87 2.45
CA LYS A 215 -27.88 -1.71 2.00
C LYS A 215 -26.95 -2.70 2.68
N GLU A 216 -25.83 -2.99 2.02
CA GLU A 216 -24.73 -3.80 2.54
C GLU A 216 -23.41 -3.05 2.37
N LEU A 217 -22.44 -3.36 3.23
CA LEU A 217 -21.08 -2.85 3.15
C LEU A 217 -20.31 -3.62 2.06
N SER A 218 -20.60 -3.33 0.79
CA SER A 218 -20.11 -4.08 -0.38
C SER A 218 -19.18 -3.29 -1.31
N HIS A 219 -18.90 -2.02 -1.01
CA HIS A 219 -17.99 -1.20 -1.81
C HIS A 219 -16.55 -1.72 -1.76
N ASN A 220 -15.74 -1.35 -2.75
CA ASN A 220 -14.35 -1.83 -2.93
C ASN A 220 -13.35 -1.32 -1.86
N TYR A 221 -13.83 -0.83 -0.73
CA TYR A 221 -13.01 -0.29 0.36
C TYR A 221 -13.49 -0.79 1.73
N SER A 222 -14.38 -1.78 1.78
CA SER A 222 -15.05 -2.21 3.01
C SER A 222 -14.07 -2.71 4.06
N LEU A 223 -12.98 -3.37 3.67
CA LEU A 223 -11.98 -3.92 4.60
C LEU A 223 -11.13 -2.83 5.28
N ASN A 224 -11.09 -1.60 4.76
CA ASN A 224 -10.48 -0.50 5.50
C ASN A 224 -11.23 -0.21 6.81
N THR A 225 -12.53 -0.55 6.90
CA THR A 225 -13.28 -0.45 8.15
C THR A 225 -12.79 -1.44 9.22
N VAL A 226 -12.23 -2.58 8.79
CA VAL A 226 -11.57 -3.56 9.66
C VAL A 226 -10.24 -2.98 10.15
N ASP A 227 -9.41 -2.44 9.26
CA ASP A 227 -8.10 -1.89 9.62
C ASP A 227 -8.20 -0.72 10.63
N ILE A 228 -9.18 0.17 10.46
CA ILE A 228 -9.34 1.32 11.36
C ILE A 228 -10.11 0.98 12.64
N CYS A 229 -10.73 -0.20 12.72
CA CYS A 229 -11.47 -0.61 13.91
C CYS A 229 -10.49 -0.82 15.06
N PRO A 230 -10.57 -0.03 16.16
CA PRO A 230 -9.61 -0.16 17.26
C PRO A 230 -9.81 -1.43 18.10
N VAL A 231 -10.83 -2.23 17.78
CA VAL A 231 -11.33 -3.39 18.52
C VAL A 231 -11.74 -4.47 17.52
N GLY A 232 -11.89 -5.72 17.96
CA GLY A 232 -12.30 -6.82 17.08
C GLY A 232 -13.80 -6.88 16.79
N ALA A 233 -14.45 -5.73 16.62
CA ALA A 233 -15.87 -5.66 16.28
C ALA A 233 -16.08 -5.90 14.78
N LEU A 234 -15.35 -5.20 13.91
CA LEU A 234 -15.34 -5.46 12.48
C LEU A 234 -14.13 -6.33 12.16
N THR A 235 -14.38 -7.48 11.55
CA THR A 235 -13.33 -8.46 11.19
C THR A 235 -13.47 -8.88 9.74
N SER A 236 -12.34 -9.13 9.08
CA SER A 236 -12.35 -9.71 7.73
C SER A 236 -12.97 -11.11 7.79
N THR A 237 -14.01 -11.31 7.00
CA THR A 237 -14.70 -12.60 6.89
C THR A 237 -13.76 -13.69 6.38
N ASP A 238 -12.80 -13.31 5.54
CA ASP A 238 -11.80 -14.26 5.04
C ASP A 238 -10.74 -14.59 6.09
N PHE A 239 -10.19 -13.61 6.81
CA PHE A 239 -9.05 -13.87 7.72
C PHE A 239 -9.45 -14.43 9.09
N ARG A 240 -10.65 -14.07 9.56
CA ARG A 240 -11.14 -14.40 10.90
C ARG A 240 -10.94 -15.87 11.27
N PHE A 241 -10.29 -16.10 12.40
CA PHE A 241 -10.02 -17.41 13.00
C PHE A 241 -9.07 -18.32 12.20
N LYS A 242 -8.42 -17.82 11.13
CA LYS A 242 -7.41 -18.58 10.39
C LYS A 242 -6.03 -18.57 11.06
N MET A 243 -5.62 -17.45 11.65
CA MET A 243 -4.30 -17.30 12.27
C MET A 243 -4.30 -16.17 13.32
N ARG A 244 -3.43 -16.26 14.33
CA ARG A 244 -3.18 -15.16 15.25
C ARG A 244 -2.05 -14.27 14.74
N VAL A 245 -2.22 -12.97 14.88
CA VAL A 245 -1.33 -11.98 14.27
C VAL A 245 0.11 -12.01 14.78
N TRP A 246 0.34 -12.41 16.03
CA TRP A 246 1.69 -12.57 16.59
C TRP A 246 2.48 -13.74 15.99
N PHE A 247 1.83 -14.65 15.25
CA PHE A 247 2.54 -15.69 14.48
C PHE A 247 2.94 -15.25 13.08
N LEU A 248 2.31 -14.20 12.56
CA LEU A 248 2.50 -13.73 11.19
C LEU A 248 3.76 -12.86 11.09
N LYS A 249 4.54 -13.12 10.05
CA LYS A 249 5.60 -12.23 9.59
C LYS A 249 4.97 -11.12 8.74
N ARG A 250 5.46 -9.89 8.94
CA ARG A 250 5.08 -8.73 8.16
C ARG A 250 6.17 -8.40 7.15
N THR A 251 5.79 -8.25 5.88
CA THR A 251 6.70 -7.84 4.81
C THR A 251 6.08 -6.70 4.03
N HIS A 252 6.82 -5.61 3.84
CA HIS A 252 6.35 -4.49 3.02
C HIS A 252 6.41 -4.82 1.54
N SER A 253 5.33 -4.55 0.82
CA SER A 253 5.20 -4.77 -0.62
C SER A 253 4.31 -3.68 -1.26
N ILE A 254 3.98 -3.82 -2.53
CA ILE A 254 3.20 -2.88 -3.34
C ILE A 254 2.01 -3.62 -3.99
N CYS A 255 0.86 -2.96 -4.04
CA CYS A 255 -0.32 -3.47 -4.75
C CYS A 255 -0.10 -3.40 -6.26
N THR A 256 -0.40 -4.48 -6.99
CA THR A 256 -0.23 -4.57 -8.44
C THR A 256 -1.52 -4.39 -9.23
N GLU A 257 -2.62 -4.01 -8.59
CA GLU A 257 -3.94 -3.91 -9.25
C GLU A 257 -4.01 -2.78 -10.30
N SER A 258 -3.29 -1.69 -10.07
CA SER A 258 -3.33 -0.51 -10.95
C SER A 258 -2.07 0.34 -10.79
N SER A 259 -1.96 1.36 -11.63
CA SER A 259 -0.83 2.31 -11.66
C SER A 259 -0.68 3.15 -10.40
N VAL A 260 -1.62 3.10 -9.45
CA VAL A 260 -1.49 3.78 -8.14
C VAL A 260 -0.30 3.24 -7.35
N GLY A 261 -0.07 1.92 -7.37
CA GLY A 261 1.02 1.31 -6.62
C GLY A 261 0.89 1.48 -5.09
N ALA A 262 -0.32 1.26 -4.55
CA ALA A 262 -0.59 1.43 -3.12
C ALA A 262 0.39 0.62 -2.24
N ASN A 263 0.91 1.24 -1.18
CA ASN A 263 1.83 0.58 -0.26
C ASN A 263 1.08 -0.43 0.62
N THR A 264 1.63 -1.64 0.74
CA THR A 264 0.98 -2.75 1.46
C THR A 264 1.91 -3.40 2.48
N GLU A 265 1.30 -4.10 3.42
CA GLU A 265 1.94 -5.02 4.34
C GLU A 265 1.34 -6.42 4.15
N ILE A 266 2.21 -7.37 3.83
CA ILE A 266 1.86 -8.76 3.57
C ILE A 266 2.07 -9.55 4.84
N TRP A 267 1.03 -10.27 5.26
CA TRP A 267 1.05 -11.08 6.47
C TRP A 267 1.14 -12.55 6.10
N SER A 268 2.31 -13.15 6.35
CA SER A 268 2.60 -14.52 5.93
C SER A 268 3.12 -15.40 7.08
N ARG A 269 2.92 -16.72 6.95
CA ARG A 269 3.50 -17.72 7.84
C ARG A 269 3.71 -19.01 7.05
N GLU A 270 4.88 -19.63 7.22
CA GLU A 270 5.20 -20.94 6.62
C GLU A 270 4.98 -20.99 5.09
N GLY A 271 5.34 -19.89 4.41
CA GLY A 271 5.22 -19.78 2.95
C GLY A 271 3.80 -19.51 2.44
N LYS A 272 2.81 -19.33 3.33
CA LYS A 272 1.44 -18.96 2.96
C LYS A 272 1.13 -17.51 3.38
N ILE A 273 0.46 -16.77 2.49
CA ILE A 273 -0.09 -15.44 2.80
C ILE A 273 -1.49 -15.61 3.36
N TYR A 274 -1.79 -14.91 4.46
CA TYR A 274 -3.10 -14.97 5.12
C TYR A 274 -3.94 -13.72 4.88
N ARG A 275 -3.31 -12.55 4.77
CA ARG A 275 -3.98 -11.28 4.45
C ARG A 275 -2.99 -10.25 3.93
N ILE A 276 -3.53 -9.24 3.26
CA ILE A 276 -2.83 -8.01 2.89
C ILE A 276 -3.53 -6.84 3.59
N THR A 277 -2.76 -5.94 4.20
CA THR A 277 -3.26 -4.69 4.80
C THR A 277 -2.54 -3.48 4.19
N PRO A 278 -3.12 -2.28 4.25
CA PRO A 278 -2.47 -1.08 3.76
C PRO A 278 -1.29 -0.74 4.66
N ARG A 279 -0.21 -0.24 4.06
CA ARG A 279 0.86 0.44 4.77
C ARG A 279 0.73 1.94 4.49
N ARG A 280 0.90 2.76 5.52
CA ARG A 280 0.71 4.20 5.39
C ARG A 280 1.77 4.82 4.46
N ASN A 281 1.34 5.54 3.43
CA ASN A 281 2.15 6.41 2.60
C ASN A 281 1.32 7.62 2.17
N ASP A 282 1.58 8.78 2.78
CA ASP A 282 0.79 9.99 2.59
C ASP A 282 0.90 10.59 1.17
N ASP A 283 1.92 10.17 0.41
CA ASP A 283 2.14 10.56 -0.98
C ASP A 283 1.46 9.62 -1.99
N VAL A 284 0.90 8.48 -1.55
CA VAL A 284 0.37 7.43 -2.46
C VAL A 284 -1.05 7.00 -2.07
N ASN A 285 -1.20 6.29 -0.95
CA ASN A 285 -2.47 5.68 -0.57
C ASN A 285 -3.03 6.18 0.78
N ASP A 286 -2.39 7.18 1.39
CA ASP A 286 -2.60 7.55 2.78
C ASP A 286 -2.49 6.33 3.68
N THR A 287 -3.61 5.73 4.08
CA THR A 287 -3.65 4.47 4.85
C THR A 287 -4.70 3.50 4.32
N TRP A 288 -5.16 3.72 3.08
CA TRP A 288 -6.26 3.00 2.46
C TRP A 288 -5.75 2.00 1.44
N MET A 289 -6.59 1.03 1.11
CA MET A 289 -6.36 0.07 0.03
C MET A 289 -7.68 -0.52 -0.44
N THR A 290 -7.79 -0.82 -1.72
CA THR A 290 -8.92 -1.51 -2.35
C THR A 290 -9.12 -2.92 -1.78
N ASP A 291 -10.35 -3.42 -1.77
CA ASP A 291 -10.67 -4.78 -1.36
C ASP A 291 -10.19 -5.80 -2.41
N THR A 292 -10.31 -5.46 -3.69
CA THR A 292 -9.78 -6.22 -4.83
C THR A 292 -8.26 -6.35 -4.77
N GLY A 293 -7.53 -5.26 -4.48
CA GLY A 293 -6.08 -5.30 -4.26
C GLY A 293 -5.68 -6.23 -3.11
N ARG A 294 -6.50 -6.34 -2.05
CA ARG A 294 -6.25 -7.27 -0.94
C ARG A 294 -6.44 -8.73 -1.32
N ALA A 295 -7.17 -9.01 -2.40
CA ALA A 295 -7.42 -10.36 -2.88
C ALA A 295 -6.31 -10.89 -3.80
N LEU A 296 -5.37 -10.05 -4.26
CA LEU A 296 -4.32 -10.42 -5.20
C LEU A 296 -3.46 -11.60 -4.75
N PHE A 297 -3.26 -11.80 -3.44
CA PHE A 297 -2.47 -12.95 -2.96
C PHE A 297 -3.11 -14.31 -3.27
N LYS A 298 -4.42 -14.35 -3.57
CA LYS A 298 -5.12 -15.60 -3.87
C LYS A 298 -4.60 -16.26 -5.15
N GLU A 299 -4.10 -15.46 -6.09
CA GLU A 299 -3.50 -15.95 -7.33
C GLU A 299 -2.24 -16.79 -7.07
N ILE A 300 -1.52 -16.56 -5.98
CA ILE A 300 -0.36 -17.38 -5.61
C ILE A 300 -0.75 -18.86 -5.45
N GLU A 301 -1.95 -19.11 -4.93
CA GLU A 301 -2.48 -20.46 -4.69
C GLU A 301 -3.28 -21.00 -5.89
N SER A 302 -3.24 -20.33 -7.05
CA SER A 302 -3.91 -20.79 -8.27
C SER A 302 -3.36 -22.14 -8.74
N GLU A 303 -4.22 -22.99 -9.30
CA GLU A 303 -3.82 -24.24 -9.94
C GLU A 303 -3.09 -24.01 -11.27
N ASP A 304 -3.26 -22.83 -11.88
CA ASP A 304 -2.65 -22.45 -13.15
C ASP A 304 -1.18 -22.00 -13.01
N ARG A 305 -0.58 -22.08 -11.81
CA ARG A 305 0.80 -21.64 -11.58
C ARG A 305 1.80 -22.43 -12.40
N LEU A 306 2.64 -21.72 -13.17
CA LEU A 306 3.76 -22.32 -13.89
C LEU A 306 4.93 -22.52 -12.94
N ILE A 307 5.38 -23.77 -12.80
CA ILE A 307 6.43 -24.17 -11.83
C ILE A 307 7.62 -24.89 -12.47
N HIS A 308 7.60 -25.09 -13.79
CA HIS A 308 8.64 -25.81 -14.53
C HIS A 308 9.06 -25.03 -15.77
N TYR A 309 10.36 -24.92 -16.01
CA TYR A 309 10.89 -24.48 -17.29
C TYR A 309 10.66 -25.61 -18.30
N THR A 310 10.09 -25.30 -19.47
CA THR A 310 9.86 -26.33 -20.50
C THR A 310 10.37 -25.89 -21.86
N ILE A 311 10.89 -26.86 -22.63
CA ILE A 311 11.19 -26.73 -24.06
C ILE A 311 10.38 -27.82 -24.77
N GLU A 312 9.51 -27.43 -25.70
CA GLU A 312 8.58 -28.32 -26.42
C GLU A 312 7.79 -29.23 -25.45
N GLY A 313 7.33 -28.66 -24.33
CA GLY A 313 6.60 -29.36 -23.28
C GLY A 313 7.45 -30.26 -22.37
N VAL A 314 8.76 -30.38 -22.59
CA VAL A 314 9.66 -31.20 -21.77
C VAL A 314 10.30 -30.35 -20.69
N ASN A 315 10.24 -30.80 -19.42
CA ASN A 315 10.85 -30.12 -18.27
C ASN A 315 12.39 -30.04 -18.41
N LYS A 316 12.95 -28.86 -18.14
CA LYS A 316 14.36 -28.52 -18.29
C LYS A 316 14.88 -27.69 -17.12
N SER A 317 16.20 -27.61 -16.99
CA SER A 317 16.82 -26.66 -16.07
C SER A 317 16.66 -25.22 -16.57
N SER A 318 16.77 -24.24 -15.66
CA SER A 318 16.77 -22.82 -16.00
C SER A 318 17.85 -22.47 -17.02
N ASP A 319 19.00 -23.15 -16.96
CA ASP A 319 20.16 -22.87 -17.81
C ASP A 319 19.94 -23.38 -19.23
N GLU A 320 19.43 -24.60 -19.39
CA GLU A 320 19.03 -25.14 -20.69
C GLU A 320 17.94 -24.29 -21.34
N ALA A 321 16.94 -23.88 -20.55
CA ALA A 321 15.84 -23.05 -21.05
C ALA A 321 16.32 -21.65 -21.49
N ALA A 322 17.23 -21.02 -20.74
CA ALA A 322 17.82 -19.74 -21.11
C ALA A 322 18.65 -19.82 -22.39
N VAL A 323 19.43 -20.89 -22.56
CA VAL A 323 20.21 -21.12 -23.79
C VAL A 323 19.28 -21.29 -24.99
N ALA A 324 18.25 -22.12 -24.87
CA ALA A 324 17.28 -22.33 -25.95
C ALA A 324 16.51 -21.05 -26.31
N ALA A 325 16.12 -20.26 -25.31
CA ALA A 325 15.48 -18.96 -25.52
C ALA A 325 16.43 -18.01 -26.29
N ALA A 326 17.70 -17.93 -25.89
CA ALA A 326 18.69 -17.11 -26.57
C ALA A 326 18.94 -17.58 -28.02
N GLU A 327 18.94 -18.89 -28.30
CA GLU A 327 19.05 -19.43 -29.65
C GLU A 327 17.87 -19.05 -30.54
N PHE A 328 16.65 -19.12 -30.00
CA PHE A 328 15.44 -18.69 -30.71
C PHE A 328 15.51 -17.18 -31.02
N LEU A 329 16.02 -16.40 -30.07
CA LEU A 329 16.22 -14.96 -30.21
C LEU A 329 17.45 -14.57 -31.07
N LYS A 330 18.24 -15.52 -31.58
CA LYS A 330 19.29 -15.27 -32.59
C LYS A 330 18.83 -15.49 -34.03
N SER A 331 17.64 -16.06 -34.23
CA SER A 331 17.15 -16.46 -35.55
C SER A 331 16.72 -15.29 -36.46
N GLY A 332 16.71 -14.05 -35.94
CA GLY A 332 16.26 -12.85 -36.65
C GLY A 332 14.74 -12.81 -36.82
N LYS A 333 14.18 -11.62 -37.11
CA LYS A 333 12.73 -11.39 -37.24
C LYS A 333 11.94 -11.66 -35.95
N ILE A 334 12.26 -10.92 -34.90
CA ILE A 334 11.73 -11.16 -33.56
C ILE A 334 10.80 -10.02 -33.16
N ALA A 335 9.71 -10.38 -32.50
CA ALA A 335 8.86 -9.44 -31.78
C ALA A 335 8.89 -9.77 -30.29
N MET A 336 8.88 -8.74 -29.45
CA MET A 336 8.73 -8.87 -28.01
C MET A 336 7.44 -8.18 -27.60
N VAL A 337 6.56 -8.92 -26.94
CA VAL A 337 5.39 -8.37 -26.24
C VAL A 337 5.75 -8.35 -24.75
N GLY A 338 6.19 -7.18 -24.28
CA GLY A 338 6.52 -6.96 -22.88
C GLY A 338 5.27 -6.70 -22.03
N SER A 339 5.42 -6.71 -20.70
CA SER A 339 4.33 -6.40 -19.78
C SER A 339 4.72 -5.34 -18.76
N ALA A 340 3.78 -4.42 -18.52
CA ALA A 340 3.88 -3.42 -17.47
C ALA A 340 3.62 -3.97 -16.05
N HIS A 341 3.47 -5.30 -15.90
CA HIS A 341 3.51 -6.02 -14.62
C HIS A 341 4.93 -6.48 -14.22
N SER A 342 5.91 -6.40 -15.14
CA SER A 342 7.31 -6.68 -14.82
C SER A 342 7.93 -5.57 -13.97
N SER A 343 8.86 -5.94 -13.09
CA SER A 343 9.60 -4.97 -12.28
C SER A 343 10.50 -4.09 -13.14
N VAL A 344 10.98 -2.97 -12.60
CA VAL A 344 11.94 -2.10 -13.33
C VAL A 344 13.22 -2.88 -13.65
N GLU A 345 13.68 -3.75 -12.75
CA GLU A 345 14.84 -4.61 -12.96
C GLU A 345 14.63 -5.60 -14.11
N GLU A 346 13.44 -6.17 -14.23
CA GLU A 346 13.08 -7.08 -15.33
C GLU A 346 12.97 -6.33 -16.66
N GLN A 347 12.32 -5.18 -16.67
CA GLN A 347 12.18 -4.30 -17.84
C GLN A 347 13.55 -3.84 -18.36
N PHE A 348 14.50 -3.55 -17.47
CA PHE A 348 15.89 -3.27 -17.84
C PHE A 348 16.54 -4.42 -18.62
N PHE A 349 16.36 -5.67 -18.20
CA PHE A 349 16.88 -6.81 -18.94
C PHE A 349 16.09 -7.10 -20.23
N TYR A 350 14.77 -6.92 -20.24
CA TYR A 350 13.98 -7.02 -21.47
C TYR A 350 14.43 -6.01 -22.52
N LYS A 351 14.75 -4.77 -22.12
CA LYS A 351 15.33 -3.76 -23.00
C LYS A 351 16.66 -4.24 -23.59
N ALA A 352 17.57 -4.75 -22.75
CA ALA A 352 18.84 -5.29 -23.21
C ALA A 352 18.67 -6.49 -24.16
N ILE A 353 17.72 -7.39 -23.89
CA ILE A 353 17.38 -8.53 -24.76
C ILE A 353 16.85 -8.04 -26.11
N ALA A 354 15.95 -7.05 -26.10
CA ALA A 354 15.36 -6.50 -27.31
C ALA A 354 16.43 -5.88 -28.22
N GLU A 355 17.32 -5.06 -27.66
CA GLU A 355 18.42 -4.44 -28.41
C GLU A 355 19.40 -5.47 -29.00
N ARG A 356 19.80 -6.46 -28.19
CA ARG A 356 20.76 -7.49 -28.61
C ARG A 356 20.19 -8.46 -29.64
N SER A 357 18.87 -8.69 -29.62
CA SER A 357 18.18 -9.55 -30.59
C SER A 357 17.64 -8.79 -31.80
N GLY A 358 17.60 -7.46 -31.76
CA GLY A 358 16.93 -6.63 -32.76
C GLY A 358 15.41 -6.80 -32.76
N ALA A 359 14.82 -7.18 -31.63
CA ALA A 359 13.38 -7.38 -31.51
C ALA A 359 12.62 -6.05 -31.58
N LYS A 360 11.51 -6.03 -32.32
CA LYS A 360 10.53 -4.94 -32.22
C LYS A 360 9.74 -5.13 -30.92
N VAL A 361 9.79 -4.14 -30.04
CA VAL A 361 9.09 -4.18 -28.74
C VAL A 361 7.70 -3.60 -28.89
N SER A 362 6.73 -4.22 -28.23
CA SER A 362 5.39 -3.69 -28.01
C SER A 362 4.95 -4.03 -26.59
N LEU A 363 4.23 -3.12 -25.95
CA LEU A 363 3.51 -3.38 -24.70
C LEU A 363 2.01 -3.30 -24.98
N VAL A 364 1.22 -3.73 -24.01
CA VAL A 364 -0.24 -3.75 -24.09
C VAL A 364 -0.79 -2.85 -22.99
N SER A 365 -1.73 -1.99 -23.35
CA SER A 365 -2.50 -1.20 -22.39
C SER A 365 -3.59 -2.06 -21.77
N HIS A 366 -3.61 -2.14 -20.44
CA HIS A 366 -4.70 -2.75 -19.69
C HIS A 366 -5.46 -1.63 -18.99
N ASN A 367 -6.60 -1.23 -19.56
CA ASN A 367 -7.40 -0.12 -19.06
C ASN A 367 -8.70 -0.64 -18.42
N GLY A 368 -9.24 0.12 -17.48
CA GLY A 368 -10.58 -0.11 -16.91
C GLY A 368 -11.13 1.14 -16.23
N ASP A 369 -12.22 0.99 -15.51
CA ASP A 369 -12.84 2.11 -14.81
C ASP A 369 -12.02 2.57 -13.60
N GLY A 370 -11.74 3.87 -13.51
CA GLY A 370 -11.18 4.50 -12.32
C GLY A 370 -12.26 4.81 -11.28
N ASP A 371 -11.91 4.79 -10.00
CA ASP A 371 -12.84 5.09 -8.90
C ASP A 371 -12.61 6.45 -8.23
N GLY A 372 -11.67 7.25 -8.74
CA GLY A 372 -11.29 8.54 -8.16
C GLY A 372 -10.58 8.45 -6.81
N LEU A 373 -10.24 7.24 -6.34
CA LEU A 373 -9.54 6.97 -5.09
C LEU A 373 -8.21 6.25 -5.34
N LEU A 374 -8.18 4.92 -5.26
CA LEU A 374 -6.97 4.10 -5.35
C LEU A 374 -7.02 3.03 -6.44
N GLN A 375 -8.14 2.93 -7.17
CA GLN A 375 -8.23 2.09 -8.35
C GLN A 375 -8.16 3.02 -9.58
N SER A 376 -6.98 3.04 -10.21
CA SER A 376 -6.69 3.87 -11.39
C SER A 376 -7.16 3.22 -12.69
N GLU A 377 -7.51 4.00 -13.70
CA GLU A 377 -7.87 3.53 -15.04
C GLU A 377 -6.80 2.63 -15.67
N ASP A 378 -5.51 2.96 -15.48
CA ASP A 378 -4.40 2.10 -15.89
C ASP A 378 -4.25 0.95 -14.88
N ARG A 379 -4.56 -0.27 -15.34
CA ARG A 379 -4.50 -1.51 -14.56
C ARG A 379 -3.08 -2.08 -14.46
N THR A 380 -2.08 -1.38 -14.95
CA THR A 380 -0.70 -1.84 -14.91
C THR A 380 0.10 -1.10 -13.85
N PRO A 381 0.85 -1.81 -12.98
CA PRO A 381 1.54 -1.17 -11.86
C PRO A 381 2.83 -0.45 -12.26
N ASN A 382 3.39 -0.72 -13.45
CA ASN A 382 4.74 -0.30 -13.81
C ASN A 382 4.91 0.11 -15.28
N LEU A 383 3.87 0.71 -15.88
CA LEU A 383 4.00 1.31 -17.22
C LEU A 383 5.08 2.40 -17.26
N ARG A 384 5.19 3.20 -16.19
CA ARG A 384 6.23 4.26 -16.08
C ARG A 384 7.61 3.66 -15.97
N GLY A 385 7.75 2.46 -15.39
CA GLY A 385 8.99 1.69 -15.43
C GLY A 385 9.44 1.42 -16.86
N ALA A 386 8.51 1.05 -17.74
CA ALA A 386 8.84 0.70 -19.12
C ALA A 386 9.31 1.92 -19.93
N LEU A 387 8.76 3.11 -19.62
CA LEU A 387 9.21 4.39 -20.17
C LEU A 387 10.57 4.81 -19.61
N VAL A 388 10.76 4.74 -18.29
CA VAL A 388 12.02 5.13 -17.62
C VAL A 388 13.18 4.24 -18.03
N THR A 389 12.95 2.93 -18.20
CA THR A 389 13.97 1.98 -18.69
C THR A 389 14.23 2.09 -20.19
N GLY A 390 13.41 2.86 -20.94
CA GLY A 390 13.48 2.95 -22.40
C GLY A 390 13.06 1.65 -23.11
N LEU A 391 12.35 0.75 -22.42
CA LEU A 391 11.76 -0.43 -23.04
C LEU A 391 10.74 -0.03 -24.10
N ILE A 392 10.00 1.05 -23.83
CA ILE A 392 9.12 1.74 -24.77
C ILE A 392 9.36 3.24 -24.72
N ASP A 393 9.11 3.92 -25.83
CA ASP A 393 9.18 5.39 -25.93
C ASP A 393 7.79 6.01 -26.19
N GLU A 394 6.80 5.18 -26.52
CA GLU A 394 5.41 5.57 -26.81
C GLU A 394 4.44 4.73 -25.96
N LEU A 395 3.27 5.29 -25.64
CA LEU A 395 2.25 4.58 -24.87
C LEU A 395 1.66 3.41 -25.66
N PRO A 396 1.41 2.25 -25.02
CA PRO A 396 0.96 1.05 -25.71
C PRO A 396 -0.50 1.14 -26.20
N SER A 397 -0.84 0.33 -27.21
CA SER A 397 -2.21 0.13 -27.67
C SER A 397 -2.91 -1.02 -26.93
N GLU A 398 -4.24 -1.07 -27.01
CA GLU A 398 -5.04 -2.14 -26.39
C GLU A 398 -5.01 -3.46 -27.16
N ASN A 399 -4.62 -3.45 -28.44
CA ASN A 399 -4.56 -4.65 -29.27
C ASN A 399 -3.21 -4.80 -29.99
N LEU A 400 -3.00 -6.00 -30.55
CA LEU A 400 -1.77 -6.40 -31.26
C LEU A 400 -2.05 -6.75 -32.74
N GLU A 401 -3.01 -6.10 -33.39
CA GLU A 401 -3.39 -6.40 -34.78
C GLU A 401 -2.22 -6.27 -35.77
N ALA A 402 -1.38 -5.25 -35.59
CA ALA A 402 -0.18 -5.06 -36.41
C ALA A 402 0.79 -6.24 -36.28
N LEU A 403 0.97 -6.77 -35.06
CA LEU A 403 1.81 -7.94 -34.83
C LEU A 403 1.19 -9.20 -35.47
N ALA A 404 -0.13 -9.37 -35.39
CA ALA A 404 -0.82 -10.46 -36.07
C ALA A 404 -0.58 -10.45 -37.59
N TRP A 405 -0.57 -9.26 -38.20
CA TRP A 405 -0.25 -9.09 -39.61
C TRP A 405 1.23 -9.39 -39.92
N ASP A 406 2.15 -8.90 -39.08
CA ASP A 406 3.60 -9.15 -39.21
C ASP A 406 3.93 -10.66 -39.11
N ILE A 407 3.21 -11.40 -38.27
CA ILE A 407 3.32 -12.86 -38.19
C ILE A 407 2.85 -13.51 -39.50
N ASN A 408 1.66 -13.14 -39.97
CA ASN A 408 1.08 -13.75 -41.17
C ASN A 408 1.86 -13.45 -42.45
N SER A 409 2.52 -12.29 -42.54
CA SER A 409 3.40 -11.93 -43.64
C SER A 409 4.78 -12.58 -43.56
N GLY A 410 5.12 -13.22 -42.43
CA GLY A 410 6.45 -13.79 -42.18
C GLY A 410 7.53 -12.74 -41.89
N ALA A 411 7.11 -11.52 -41.53
CA ALA A 411 7.98 -10.47 -41.03
C ALA A 411 8.46 -10.77 -39.60
N VAL A 412 7.67 -11.52 -38.82
CA VAL A 412 8.03 -12.08 -37.51
C VAL A 412 8.06 -13.61 -37.59
N LYS A 413 9.10 -14.21 -37.02
CA LYS A 413 9.28 -15.68 -36.93
C LYS A 413 9.38 -16.21 -35.50
N THR A 414 9.72 -15.33 -34.56
CA THR A 414 9.86 -15.66 -33.15
C THR A 414 9.20 -14.57 -32.31
N ILE A 415 8.42 -14.95 -31.30
CA ILE A 415 7.78 -14.05 -30.35
C ILE A 415 8.27 -14.37 -28.95
N LEU A 416 8.65 -13.34 -28.21
CA LEU A 416 8.81 -13.40 -26.76
C LEU A 416 7.62 -12.67 -26.12
N ALA A 417 6.74 -13.41 -25.45
CA ALA A 417 5.58 -12.88 -24.75
C ALA A 417 5.81 -12.93 -23.24
N VAL A 418 5.60 -11.82 -22.55
CA VAL A 418 5.82 -11.69 -21.10
C VAL A 418 4.49 -11.45 -20.41
N ASN A 419 4.01 -12.36 -19.58
CA ASN A 419 2.76 -12.28 -18.79
C ASN A 419 1.47 -11.96 -19.56
N GLU A 420 1.49 -11.89 -20.89
CA GLU A 420 0.31 -11.58 -21.71
C GLU A 420 -0.30 -12.86 -22.32
N ASP A 421 -1.63 -12.93 -22.38
CA ASP A 421 -2.33 -13.87 -23.25
C ASP A 421 -2.59 -13.21 -24.62
N LEU A 422 -1.69 -13.45 -25.56
CA LEU A 422 -1.77 -12.94 -26.93
C LEU A 422 -3.07 -13.32 -27.65
N THR A 423 -3.73 -14.39 -27.23
CA THR A 423 -5.01 -14.81 -27.84
C THR A 423 -6.16 -13.89 -27.47
N GLU A 424 -6.13 -13.30 -26.27
CA GLU A 424 -7.11 -12.30 -25.83
C GLU A 424 -6.85 -10.94 -26.47
N LEU A 425 -5.63 -10.74 -27.00
CA LEU A 425 -5.17 -9.53 -27.69
C LEU A 425 -5.30 -9.60 -29.22
N GLY A 426 -6.05 -10.59 -29.72
CA GLY A 426 -6.39 -10.73 -31.14
C GLY A 426 -5.48 -11.64 -31.96
N ILE A 427 -4.50 -12.33 -31.34
CA ILE A 427 -3.61 -13.26 -32.05
C ILE A 427 -4.08 -14.70 -31.82
N SER A 428 -4.84 -15.25 -32.78
CA SER A 428 -5.35 -16.63 -32.67
C SER A 428 -4.24 -17.69 -32.55
N LYS A 429 -4.58 -18.85 -31.96
CA LYS A 429 -3.67 -20.00 -31.83
C LYS A 429 -3.09 -20.46 -33.17
N ASP A 430 -3.88 -20.43 -34.25
CA ASP A 430 -3.43 -20.80 -35.59
C ASP A 430 -2.37 -19.84 -36.15
N VAL A 431 -2.41 -18.58 -35.75
CA VAL A 431 -1.39 -17.58 -36.11
C VAL A 431 -0.13 -17.81 -35.28
N LEU A 432 -0.27 -18.04 -33.96
CA LEU A 432 0.86 -18.34 -33.08
C LEU A 432 1.60 -19.62 -33.49
N ALA A 433 0.90 -20.64 -33.98
CA ALA A 433 1.50 -21.90 -34.45
C ALA A 433 2.44 -21.74 -35.65
N LYS A 434 2.41 -20.60 -36.37
CA LYS A 434 3.29 -20.31 -37.50
C LYS A 434 4.67 -19.80 -37.08
N VAL A 435 4.85 -19.47 -35.81
CA VAL A 435 6.05 -18.84 -35.26
C VAL A 435 6.54 -19.59 -34.03
N LYS A 436 7.80 -19.36 -33.67
CA LYS A 436 8.34 -19.85 -32.40
C LYS A 436 7.88 -18.94 -31.27
N VAL A 437 7.29 -19.48 -30.23
CA VAL A 437 6.79 -18.71 -29.09
C VAL A 437 7.59 -19.04 -27.84
N ILE A 438 8.17 -18.01 -27.22
CA ILE A 438 8.75 -18.05 -25.88
C ILE A 438 7.78 -17.31 -24.97
N TYR A 439 7.24 -17.99 -23.96
CA TYR A 439 6.36 -17.39 -22.97
C TYR A 439 7.08 -17.28 -21.63
N VAL A 440 7.13 -16.08 -21.06
CA VAL A 440 7.61 -15.82 -19.70
C VAL A 440 6.42 -15.41 -18.86
N GLY A 441 6.07 -16.17 -17.83
CA GLY A 441 4.92 -15.80 -17.02
C GLY A 441 4.70 -16.65 -15.78
N SER A 442 3.89 -16.12 -14.86
CA SER A 442 3.62 -16.77 -13.57
C SER A 442 2.49 -17.80 -13.62
N HIS A 443 1.57 -17.63 -14.58
CA HIS A 443 0.38 -18.46 -14.78
C HIS A 443 0.30 -18.97 -16.22
N ALA A 444 -0.28 -20.16 -16.34
CA ALA A 444 -0.65 -20.76 -17.61
C ALA A 444 -1.83 -20.00 -18.21
N ASN A 445 -1.76 -19.79 -19.51
CA ASN A 445 -2.81 -19.20 -20.33
C ASN A 445 -2.75 -19.80 -21.74
N ARG A 446 -3.62 -19.35 -22.65
CA ARG A 446 -3.73 -19.94 -23.99
C ARG A 446 -2.48 -19.71 -24.84
N THR A 447 -1.68 -18.68 -24.53
CA THR A 447 -0.38 -18.43 -25.16
C THR A 447 0.68 -19.41 -24.67
N SER A 448 0.73 -19.68 -23.36
CA SER A 448 1.67 -20.64 -22.78
C SER A 448 1.43 -22.08 -23.29
N GLU A 449 0.19 -22.44 -23.60
CA GLU A 449 -0.17 -23.76 -24.12
C GLU A 449 0.42 -24.05 -25.50
N VAL A 450 0.63 -23.01 -26.31
CA VAL A 450 1.21 -23.12 -27.66
C VAL A 450 2.68 -22.71 -27.69
N ALA A 451 3.27 -22.39 -26.53
CA ALA A 451 4.64 -21.93 -26.44
C ALA A 451 5.63 -23.08 -26.64
N ASN A 452 6.63 -22.85 -27.49
CA ASN A 452 7.77 -23.74 -27.65
C ASN A 452 8.67 -23.72 -26.42
N ILE A 453 8.78 -22.57 -25.75
CA ILE A 453 9.54 -22.44 -24.50
C ILE A 453 8.67 -21.74 -23.47
N VAL A 454 8.54 -22.33 -22.28
CA VAL A 454 7.87 -21.72 -21.13
C VAL A 454 8.91 -21.45 -20.04
N LEU A 455 8.97 -20.20 -19.62
CA LEU A 455 9.86 -19.69 -18.59
C LEU A 455 8.99 -19.19 -17.41
N PRO A 456 8.76 -20.02 -16.37
CA PRO A 456 8.00 -19.58 -15.20
C PRO A 456 8.65 -18.36 -14.54
N SER A 457 7.81 -17.38 -14.20
CA SER A 457 8.21 -16.17 -13.47
C SER A 457 7.61 -16.13 -12.06
N LEU A 458 8.25 -15.37 -11.19
CA LEU A 458 7.80 -15.16 -9.82
C LEU A 458 6.80 -14.01 -9.72
N MET A 459 5.80 -14.14 -8.85
CA MET A 459 4.85 -13.06 -8.56
C MET A 459 5.48 -11.99 -7.65
N VAL A 460 4.86 -10.81 -7.56
CA VAL A 460 5.32 -9.67 -6.73
C VAL A 460 5.56 -10.04 -5.26
N PHE A 461 4.83 -11.02 -4.73
CA PHE A 461 4.97 -11.46 -3.33
C PHE A 461 6.05 -12.52 -3.11
N GLU A 462 6.67 -13.02 -4.19
CA GLU A 462 7.65 -14.10 -4.20
C GLU A 462 9.06 -13.64 -4.57
N LYS A 463 9.21 -12.37 -5.01
CA LYS A 463 10.47 -11.78 -5.44
C LYS A 463 10.66 -10.37 -4.88
N ASP A 464 11.90 -9.91 -4.92
CA ASP A 464 12.26 -8.52 -4.63
C ASP A 464 12.30 -7.73 -5.95
N GLY A 465 11.91 -6.45 -5.89
CA GLY A 465 11.96 -5.59 -7.08
C GLY A 465 11.46 -4.18 -6.79
N THR A 466 11.31 -3.40 -7.86
CA THR A 466 10.72 -2.07 -7.83
C THR A 466 9.66 -1.86 -8.90
N PHE A 467 8.74 -0.93 -8.61
CA PHE A 467 7.78 -0.37 -9.56
C PHE A 467 7.83 1.16 -9.51
N ILE A 468 7.46 1.79 -10.63
CA ILE A 468 7.30 3.23 -10.78
C ILE A 468 5.81 3.49 -11.07
N ASN A 469 5.15 4.15 -10.12
CA ASN A 469 3.72 4.39 -10.17
C ASN A 469 3.33 5.57 -11.08
N GLN A 470 2.03 5.88 -11.14
CA GLN A 470 1.43 6.97 -11.93
C GLN A 470 2.05 8.36 -11.68
N SER A 471 2.64 8.60 -10.50
CA SER A 471 3.27 9.87 -10.13
C SER A 471 4.79 9.84 -10.31
N PHE A 472 5.31 8.90 -11.10
CA PHE A 472 6.76 8.68 -11.29
C PHE A 472 7.51 8.44 -9.97
N ARG A 473 6.85 7.84 -8.98
CA ARG A 473 7.47 7.48 -7.72
C ARG A 473 7.97 6.04 -7.80
N ILE A 474 9.28 5.85 -7.65
CA ILE A 474 9.88 4.52 -7.55
C ILE A 474 9.73 3.96 -6.13
N GLN A 475 9.18 2.76 -6.04
CA GLN A 475 8.87 2.09 -4.79
C GLN A 475 9.38 0.66 -4.81
N ARG A 476 9.98 0.22 -3.71
CA ARG A 476 10.43 -1.16 -3.53
C ARG A 476 9.38 -2.07 -2.94
N PHE A 477 9.38 -3.32 -3.36
CA PHE A 477 8.66 -4.42 -2.73
C PHE A 477 9.60 -5.57 -2.42
N LYS A 478 9.22 -6.38 -1.43
CA LYS A 478 10.03 -7.51 -0.93
C LYS A 478 9.26 -8.82 -1.03
N ALA A 479 9.98 -9.91 -1.24
CA ALA A 479 9.44 -11.26 -1.17
C ALA A 479 8.88 -11.56 0.24
N ALA A 480 7.58 -11.84 0.31
CA ALA A 480 6.87 -12.18 1.54
C ALA A 480 6.80 -13.70 1.78
N VAL A 481 6.82 -14.47 0.70
CA VAL A 481 6.80 -15.94 0.68
C VAL A 481 7.84 -16.44 -0.33
N PRO A 482 8.36 -17.67 -0.21
CA PRO A 482 9.22 -18.24 -1.24
C PRO A 482 8.40 -18.54 -2.50
N GLY A 483 9.02 -18.36 -3.67
CA GLY A 483 8.45 -18.81 -4.94
C GLY A 483 8.42 -20.35 -5.09
N PRO A 484 7.81 -20.85 -6.18
CA PRO A 484 7.77 -22.28 -6.46
C PRO A 484 9.18 -22.89 -6.56
N ARG A 485 9.30 -24.13 -6.07
CA ARG A 485 10.60 -24.82 -6.00
C ARG A 485 11.22 -24.94 -7.40
N GLY A 486 12.43 -24.41 -7.55
CA GLY A 486 13.21 -24.49 -8.78
C GLY A 486 13.06 -23.28 -9.68
N VAL A 487 12.06 -22.41 -9.45
CA VAL A 487 11.92 -21.13 -10.15
C VAL A 487 12.84 -20.10 -9.51
N GLN A 488 13.67 -19.44 -10.33
CA GLN A 488 14.63 -18.42 -9.90
C GLN A 488 14.03 -17.02 -10.04
N PRO A 489 14.54 -15.99 -9.32
CA PRO A 489 14.19 -14.60 -9.59
C PRO A 489 14.40 -14.23 -11.06
N ASP A 490 13.40 -13.59 -11.65
CA ASP A 490 13.30 -13.38 -13.10
C ASP A 490 14.55 -12.71 -13.69
N PHE A 491 15.08 -11.66 -13.02
CA PHE A 491 16.29 -10.97 -13.45
C PHE A 491 17.51 -11.90 -13.62
N THR A 492 17.60 -12.99 -12.85
CA THR A 492 18.69 -13.96 -12.95
C THR A 492 18.59 -14.78 -14.23
N LEU A 493 17.38 -15.16 -14.62
CA LEU A 493 17.12 -15.87 -15.87
C LEU A 493 17.32 -14.93 -17.07
N LEU A 494 16.81 -13.71 -16.97
CA LEU A 494 16.91 -12.71 -18.04
C LEU A 494 18.37 -12.32 -18.31
N GLU A 495 19.22 -12.21 -17.28
CA GLU A 495 20.65 -12.00 -17.46
C GLU A 495 21.31 -13.16 -18.23
N LYS A 496 20.92 -14.41 -17.96
CA LYS A 496 21.45 -15.57 -18.72
C LYS A 496 21.12 -15.47 -20.20
N ILE A 497 19.90 -15.05 -20.53
CA ILE A 497 19.46 -14.84 -21.91
C ILE A 497 20.21 -13.65 -22.53
N ALA A 498 20.25 -12.51 -21.85
CA ALA A 498 20.90 -11.30 -22.32
C ALA A 498 22.39 -11.51 -22.58
N ALA A 499 23.12 -12.12 -21.64
CA ALA A 499 24.55 -12.43 -21.78
C ALA A 499 24.80 -13.39 -22.95
N ALA A 500 23.98 -14.43 -23.10
CA ALA A 500 24.09 -15.37 -24.21
C ALA A 500 23.87 -14.70 -25.58
N LEU A 501 22.97 -13.70 -25.66
CA LEU A 501 22.78 -12.90 -26.88
C LEU A 501 23.98 -12.01 -27.19
N ALA A 502 24.69 -11.50 -26.18
CA ALA A 502 25.92 -10.74 -26.34
C ALA A 502 27.17 -11.61 -26.63
N GLY A 503 27.04 -12.94 -26.56
CA GLY A 503 28.20 -13.85 -26.65
C GLY A 503 29.06 -13.83 -25.38
N GLU A 504 28.50 -13.35 -24.27
CA GLU A 504 29.14 -13.24 -22.97
C GLU A 504 28.75 -14.40 -22.06
N LYS A 505 29.52 -14.62 -21.00
CA LYS A 505 29.17 -15.59 -19.97
C LYS A 505 28.33 -14.90 -18.90
N ALA A 506 27.16 -15.47 -18.61
CA ALA A 506 26.30 -14.98 -17.55
C ALA A 506 27.03 -14.96 -16.20
N THR A 507 26.88 -13.87 -15.46
CA THR A 507 27.42 -13.70 -14.11
C THR A 507 26.34 -13.93 -13.07
N ALA A 508 26.73 -14.42 -11.89
CA ALA A 508 25.83 -14.38 -10.74
C ALA A 508 25.55 -12.93 -10.35
N ILE A 509 24.28 -12.56 -10.25
CA ILE A 509 23.84 -11.20 -9.94
C ILE A 509 22.92 -11.20 -8.72
N THR A 510 23.01 -10.13 -7.95
CA THR A 510 22.08 -9.76 -6.88
C THR A 510 21.26 -8.55 -7.33
N ILE A 511 20.14 -8.27 -6.65
CA ILE A 511 19.34 -7.08 -6.96
C ILE A 511 20.15 -5.78 -6.88
N ASP A 512 21.06 -5.66 -5.92
CA ASP A 512 21.91 -4.47 -5.79
C ASP A 512 22.91 -4.34 -6.95
N SER A 513 23.48 -5.45 -7.43
CA SER A 513 24.34 -5.42 -8.61
C SER A 513 23.57 -5.08 -9.90
N VAL A 514 22.27 -5.42 -9.97
CA VAL A 514 21.40 -4.98 -11.09
C VAL A 514 21.17 -3.48 -10.99
N TRP A 515 20.92 -2.97 -9.78
CA TRP A 515 20.77 -1.53 -9.54
C TRP A 515 22.02 -0.72 -9.90
N GLU A 516 23.22 -1.23 -9.63
CA GLU A 516 24.47 -0.58 -10.07
C GLU A 516 24.54 -0.43 -11.60
N ARG A 517 24.08 -1.43 -12.35
CA ARG A 517 24.01 -1.36 -13.83
C ARG A 517 22.93 -0.41 -14.30
N MET A 518 21.77 -0.41 -13.64
CA MET A 518 20.63 0.45 -13.96
C MET A 518 20.96 1.92 -13.72
N THR A 519 21.51 2.30 -12.57
CA THR A 519 21.83 3.72 -12.29
C THR A 519 22.91 4.25 -13.22
N ALA A 520 23.83 3.39 -13.68
CA ALA A 520 24.86 3.78 -14.64
C ALA A 520 24.32 4.04 -16.07
N THR A 521 23.10 3.60 -16.38
CA THR A 521 22.54 3.66 -17.75
C THR A 521 21.23 4.44 -17.85
N ILE A 522 20.43 4.48 -16.79
CA ILE A 522 19.13 5.16 -16.73
C ILE A 522 19.30 6.50 -16.01
N TYR A 523 19.29 7.60 -16.77
CA TYR A 523 19.60 8.93 -16.23
C TYR A 523 18.62 9.44 -15.17
N GLN A 524 17.37 8.98 -15.19
CA GLN A 524 16.36 9.33 -14.18
C GLN A 524 16.65 8.71 -12.81
N LEU A 525 17.49 7.68 -12.76
CA LEU A 525 17.91 7.04 -11.52
C LEU A 525 19.24 7.63 -11.06
N SER A 526 19.24 8.34 -9.93
CA SER A 526 20.49 8.86 -9.36
C SER A 526 21.48 7.73 -9.03
N ASP A 527 22.76 7.96 -9.32
CA ASP A 527 23.90 7.08 -8.98
C ASP A 527 23.95 6.66 -7.50
N SER A 528 23.32 7.43 -6.62
CA SER A 528 23.27 7.16 -5.17
C SER A 528 22.16 6.19 -4.74
N LEU A 529 21.18 5.91 -5.61
CA LEU A 529 20.05 5.05 -5.29
C LEU A 529 20.46 3.58 -5.38
N ARG A 530 20.11 2.80 -4.35
CA ARG A 530 20.23 1.34 -4.33
C ARG A 530 18.94 0.75 -3.80
N TRP A 531 18.62 -0.48 -4.21
CA TRP A 531 17.40 -1.15 -3.77
C TRP A 531 17.32 -1.27 -2.24
N HIS A 532 18.43 -1.62 -1.58
CA HIS A 532 18.47 -1.77 -0.13
C HIS A 532 18.27 -0.44 0.62
N SER A 533 18.69 0.69 0.03
CA SER A 533 18.67 2.03 0.65
C SER A 533 17.48 2.89 0.23
N LEU A 534 16.65 2.42 -0.71
CA LEU A 534 15.40 3.08 -1.07
C LEU A 534 14.52 3.28 0.18
N PRO A 535 14.07 4.53 0.46
CA PRO A 535 13.12 4.81 1.51
C PRO A 535 11.87 3.94 1.39
N GLU A 536 11.24 3.63 2.53
CA GLU A 536 10.02 2.81 2.56
C GLU A 536 8.85 3.50 1.85
N GLU A 537 8.84 4.84 1.79
CA GLU A 537 7.86 5.69 1.11
C GLU A 537 8.15 5.86 -0.39
N GLY A 538 9.27 5.34 -0.88
CA GLY A 538 9.74 5.54 -2.24
C GLY A 538 10.30 6.94 -2.51
N VAL A 539 10.69 7.18 -3.76
CA VAL A 539 11.32 8.44 -4.20
C VAL A 539 10.63 8.93 -5.47
N ALA A 540 10.26 10.20 -5.52
CA ALA A 540 9.77 10.82 -6.77
C ALA A 540 10.93 10.99 -7.75
N LEU A 541 10.74 10.53 -8.99
CA LEU A 541 11.69 10.68 -10.09
C LEU A 541 11.33 11.89 -10.95
N ASP A 542 12.29 12.36 -11.74
CA ASP A 542 12.04 13.40 -12.74
C ASP A 542 11.17 12.84 -13.88
N ALA A 543 9.97 13.41 -14.02
CA ALA A 543 8.99 13.03 -15.03
C ALA A 543 9.01 13.94 -16.28
N THR A 544 9.89 14.94 -16.33
CA THR A 544 9.86 16.02 -17.34
C THR A 544 9.84 15.51 -18.78
N ALA A 545 10.62 14.47 -19.08
CA ALA A 545 10.69 13.87 -20.42
C ALA A 545 9.37 13.22 -20.88
N PHE A 546 8.44 12.94 -19.97
CA PHE A 546 7.23 12.16 -20.23
C PHE A 546 5.94 12.97 -20.13
N LEU A 547 6.01 14.28 -19.80
CA LEU A 547 4.83 15.11 -19.55
C LEU A 547 3.90 15.29 -20.75
N ASN A 548 4.42 15.09 -21.96
CA ASN A 548 3.67 15.20 -23.21
C ASN A 548 2.90 13.92 -23.58
N LEU A 549 3.11 12.82 -22.85
CA LEU A 549 2.40 11.57 -23.08
C LEU A 549 0.97 11.64 -22.52
N GLY A 550 0.01 11.16 -23.30
CA GLY A 550 -1.42 11.16 -22.96
C GLY A 550 -1.81 9.98 -22.07
N PHE A 551 -1.34 9.97 -20.82
CA PHE A 551 -1.73 8.98 -19.81
C PHE A 551 -3.24 8.97 -19.58
N VAL A 552 -3.82 7.78 -19.37
CA VAL A 552 -5.28 7.57 -19.29
C VAL A 552 -5.88 7.97 -17.93
N GLU A 553 -5.04 8.09 -16.91
CA GLU A 553 -5.50 8.33 -15.55
C GLU A 553 -6.22 9.65 -15.38
N THR A 554 -7.30 9.62 -14.62
CA THR A 554 -8.00 10.81 -14.18
C THR A 554 -7.58 11.20 -12.77
N LYS A 555 -8.15 12.32 -12.27
CA LYS A 555 -7.88 12.79 -10.91
C LYS A 555 -8.34 11.74 -9.89
N ASN A 556 -7.44 11.31 -9.01
CA ASN A 556 -7.70 10.38 -7.93
C ASN A 556 -7.15 10.89 -6.59
N LEU A 557 -7.07 10.04 -5.55
CA LEU A 557 -6.78 10.46 -4.17
C LEU A 557 -5.50 11.30 -4.04
N LYS A 558 -4.42 10.91 -4.76
CA LYS A 558 -3.09 11.53 -4.66
C LYS A 558 -2.50 11.99 -5.98
N TYR A 559 -3.24 11.80 -7.08
CA TYR A 559 -2.78 12.17 -8.40
C TYR A 559 -3.82 13.06 -9.09
N ASP A 560 -3.37 14.21 -9.55
CA ASP A 560 -4.13 15.10 -10.42
C ASP A 560 -3.26 15.34 -11.67
N PRO A 561 -3.61 14.77 -12.84
CA PRO A 561 -2.79 14.86 -14.04
C PRO A 561 -2.52 16.29 -14.51
N VAL A 562 -3.43 17.24 -14.22
CA VAL A 562 -3.26 18.65 -14.58
C VAL A 562 -2.25 19.29 -13.64
N ALA A 563 -2.48 19.20 -12.33
CA ALA A 563 -1.57 19.76 -11.33
C ALA A 563 -0.17 19.11 -11.40
N PHE A 564 -0.09 17.82 -11.70
CA PHE A 564 1.17 17.10 -11.87
C PHE A 564 1.98 17.67 -13.04
N ARG A 565 1.35 17.90 -14.19
CA ARG A 565 2.02 18.51 -15.36
C ARG A 565 2.46 19.94 -15.09
N GLU A 566 1.61 20.75 -14.48
CA GLU A 566 1.93 22.14 -14.13
C GLU A 566 3.12 22.21 -13.15
N ALA A 567 3.12 21.35 -12.12
CA ALA A 567 4.19 21.31 -11.13
C ALA A 567 5.56 20.94 -11.73
N HIS A 568 5.60 20.01 -12.70
CA HIS A 568 6.85 19.60 -13.35
C HIS A 568 7.28 20.54 -14.47
N ALA A 569 6.34 21.16 -15.20
CA ALA A 569 6.66 22.18 -16.20
C ALA A 569 7.35 23.40 -15.55
N ALA A 570 6.85 23.85 -14.39
CA ALA A 570 7.46 24.94 -13.64
C ALA A 570 8.88 24.62 -13.14
N LEU A 571 9.21 23.34 -12.92
CA LEU A 571 10.55 22.90 -12.53
C LEU A 571 11.53 22.86 -13.70
N ALA A 572 11.04 22.75 -14.94
CA ALA A 572 11.86 22.73 -16.15
C ALA A 572 12.25 24.14 -16.65
N GLU A 573 11.52 25.18 -16.22
CA GLU A 573 11.79 26.59 -16.56
C GLU A 573 12.79 27.28 -15.60
N VAL A 574 13.24 26.58 -14.55
CA VAL A 574 14.20 27.05 -13.53
C VAL A 574 15.49 26.27 -13.64
#